data_AF-A0A6A4HBH0-F1
#
_entry.id   AF-A0A6A4HBH0-F1
#
_cell.length_a   1.000
_cell.length_b   1.000
_cell.length_c   1.000
_cell.angle_alpha   90.00
_cell.angle_beta   90.00
_cell.angle_gamma   90.00
#
_symmetry.space_group_name_H-M   'P 1'
#
loop_
_entity.id
_entity.type
_entity.pdbx_description
1 polymer ?
#
loop_
_entity_poly.entity_id
_entity_poly.type
_entity_poly.pdbx_seq_one_letter_code
_entity_poly.pdbx_strand_id
1 'polypeptide(L)'
;MGLQVHVPLLSSPRPRHSFDRLRSFHLIPGQGAVIPLATDNQLQAAVGGTITNQPSRKQKSLSKAVATLRAVAGEIPVPPIFYFGLAILCSLIFVLTIPSVFHGVTVDRFPFKGILDEVAQLNPGIVLLGENVDIDIDEPSTTIRWSVVACGEDYILPGSSGTHGSTLCGLPNLALYIYVDGDTNPTGTYDPALIPFDMSGERRSIQNLVQFDSDHVLDVHNDRLYPFDTYFLSSTLRATSFENSSVSISKLATINLTSSFVVETGDVESYVNSTNTPSRDLDMHISRPFEARLIALLLFASSWFLTHICIGSLILARRTKDVKPIVKLLIVNGAVVLGLPQLRNSMPDAPGLDGVLIDAIGFFPQMILTGFTVVILLLTAIARELDLSERYYTALPQHSPPPRQQTTTKLRPPPLPLPTSTTSEVAKYNIHRLTKHLKGEFVFPPVCVEELRSIPEESPVSPRHRRFQTTVGSGMSPKTERFPV
;
A
#
# COMPACT_ATOMS: atom_id res chain seq x y z
N MET A 1 -47.00 -41.55 33.26
CA MET A 1 -45.99 -41.78 32.20
C MET A 1 -45.92 -40.54 31.34
N GLY A 2 -44.79 -39.85 31.36
CA GLY A 2 -44.58 -38.59 30.65
C GLY A 2 -43.32 -37.92 31.19
N LEU A 3 -42.15 -38.43 30.77
CA LEU A 3 -40.84 -37.89 31.14
C LEU A 3 -40.59 -36.62 30.30
N GLN A 4 -40.57 -35.47 30.95
CA GLN A 4 -40.22 -34.19 30.32
C GLN A 4 -38.74 -33.92 30.61
N VAL A 5 -37.91 -34.01 29.56
CA VAL A 5 -36.46 -33.79 29.64
C VAL A 5 -36.20 -32.29 29.51
N HIS A 6 -35.75 -31.67 30.60
CA HIS A 6 -35.21 -30.31 30.61
C HIS A 6 -33.77 -30.33 30.08
N VAL A 7 -33.51 -29.60 29.00
CA VAL A 7 -32.16 -29.29 28.50
C VAL A 7 -31.81 -27.87 28.94
N PRO A 8 -30.71 -27.64 29.68
CA PRO A 8 -30.26 -26.28 29.98
C PRO A 8 -29.42 -25.73 28.84
N LEU A 9 -29.87 -24.62 28.24
CA LEU A 9 -29.06 -23.78 27.35
C LEU A 9 -28.13 -22.91 28.21
N LEU A 10 -26.89 -23.37 28.39
CA LEU A 10 -25.78 -22.56 28.88
C LEU A 10 -25.24 -21.72 27.72
N SER A 11 -25.73 -20.48 27.57
CA SER A 11 -25.09 -19.47 26.73
C SER A 11 -23.90 -18.89 27.48
N SER A 12 -22.71 -19.41 27.18
CA SER A 12 -21.44 -18.84 27.63
C SER A 12 -21.17 -17.52 26.88
N PRO A 13 -20.92 -16.38 27.57
CA PRO A 13 -20.48 -15.16 26.92
C PRO A 13 -19.02 -15.34 26.48
N ARG A 14 -18.78 -15.27 25.16
CA ARG A 14 -17.41 -15.20 24.63
C ARG A 14 -16.81 -13.84 25.01
N PRO A 15 -15.63 -13.77 25.64
CA PRO A 15 -14.91 -12.52 25.78
C PRO A 15 -14.36 -12.12 24.40
N ARG A 16 -14.82 -10.98 23.87
CA ARG A 16 -14.16 -10.32 22.75
C ARG A 16 -12.85 -9.75 23.27
N HIS A 17 -11.73 -10.30 22.82
CA HIS A 17 -10.41 -9.71 23.01
C HIS A 17 -10.33 -8.46 22.14
N SER A 18 -10.42 -7.27 22.74
CA SER A 18 -9.96 -6.04 22.11
C SER A 18 -8.44 -6.11 21.98
N PHE A 19 -7.92 -5.84 20.79
CA PHE A 19 -6.49 -5.68 20.60
C PHE A 19 -6.05 -4.36 21.25
N ASP A 20 -5.32 -4.48 22.37
CA ASP A 20 -4.45 -3.42 22.87
C ASP A 20 -3.40 -3.10 21.79
N ARG A 21 -3.64 -2.05 21.00
CA ARG A 21 -2.64 -1.50 20.08
C ARG A 21 -2.04 -0.23 20.66
N LEU A 22 -0.77 -0.37 21.01
CA LEU A 22 0.10 0.66 21.56
C LEU A 22 0.23 1.89 20.65
N ARG A 23 0.04 3.06 21.27
CA ARG A 23 0.72 4.37 21.11
C ARG A 23 1.28 4.74 19.73
N SER A 24 0.96 5.97 19.27
CA SER A 24 2.03 6.95 18.96
C SER A 24 1.56 8.42 18.84
N PHE A 25 2.35 9.28 19.50
CA PHE A 25 2.63 10.72 19.35
C PHE A 25 1.53 11.80 19.37
N HIS A 26 1.44 12.46 20.53
CA HIS A 26 1.08 13.88 20.65
C HIS A 26 2.12 14.76 19.93
N LEU A 27 1.68 15.58 18.99
CA LEU A 27 2.38 16.82 18.61
C LEU A 27 1.63 17.99 19.24
N ILE A 28 2.30 18.66 20.18
CA ILE A 28 1.88 19.95 20.73
C ILE A 28 2.23 21.02 19.69
N PRO A 29 1.28 21.81 19.14
CA PRO A 29 1.64 22.99 18.38
C PRO A 29 2.04 24.09 19.36
N GLY A 30 3.33 24.37 19.41
CA GLY A 30 3.86 25.58 20.02
C GLY A 30 3.37 26.84 19.30
N GLN A 31 3.20 27.90 20.09
CA GLN A 31 2.80 29.25 19.68
C GLN A 31 3.53 29.72 18.40
N GLY A 32 2.75 30.09 17.39
CA GLY A 32 3.22 30.71 16.15
C GLY A 32 2.37 31.94 15.80
N ALA A 33 3.08 33.03 15.50
CA ALA A 33 2.64 34.41 15.49
C ALA A 33 1.56 34.78 14.45
N VAL A 34 0.81 35.84 14.78
CA VAL A 34 -0.14 36.55 13.92
C VAL A 34 0.63 37.32 12.83
N ILE A 35 0.31 37.07 11.56
CA ILE A 35 0.76 37.88 10.41
C ILE A 35 -0.49 38.38 9.68
N PRO A 36 -0.58 39.68 9.32
CA PRO A 36 -1.76 40.26 8.70
C PRO A 36 -1.86 39.91 7.20
N LEU A 37 -3.10 39.66 6.78
CA LEU A 37 -3.52 39.35 5.42
C LEU A 37 -3.53 40.63 4.57
N ALA A 38 -2.79 40.64 3.46
CA ALA A 38 -2.87 41.68 2.45
C ALA A 38 -3.69 41.18 1.25
N THR A 39 -4.70 41.97 0.92
CA THR A 39 -5.60 41.89 -0.23
C THR A 39 -4.89 42.25 -1.54
N ASP A 40 -5.59 42.05 -2.67
CA ASP A 40 -5.31 42.47 -4.07
C ASP A 40 -4.69 41.38 -4.98
N ASN A 41 -5.04 41.23 -6.27
CA ASN A 41 -5.93 41.98 -7.14
C ASN A 41 -6.34 41.14 -8.36
N GLN A 42 -7.47 41.54 -8.95
CA GLN A 42 -7.96 41.21 -10.30
C GLN A 42 -6.88 41.35 -11.38
N LEU A 43 -6.93 40.49 -12.41
CA LEU A 43 -6.55 40.88 -13.76
C LEU A 43 -7.52 40.35 -14.81
N GLN A 44 -8.32 41.28 -15.34
CA GLN A 44 -8.95 41.19 -16.65
C GLN A 44 -7.89 41.38 -17.74
N ALA A 45 -8.03 40.65 -18.85
CA ALA A 45 -7.54 41.13 -20.14
C ALA A 45 -8.52 40.72 -21.25
N ALA A 46 -9.02 41.74 -21.93
CA ALA A 46 -9.75 41.66 -23.19
C ALA A 46 -8.79 41.86 -24.38
N VAL A 47 -9.36 41.91 -25.60
CA VAL A 47 -8.77 42.35 -26.88
C VAL A 47 -8.05 41.22 -27.62
N GLY A 48 -8.30 40.91 -28.90
CA GLY A 48 -8.98 41.60 -30.00
C GLY A 48 -8.28 41.14 -31.29
N GLY A 49 -9.04 40.86 -32.34
CA GLY A 49 -8.53 40.22 -33.56
C GLY A 49 -7.67 41.12 -34.46
N THR A 50 -6.95 40.51 -35.38
CA THR A 50 -6.61 41.12 -36.69
C THR A 50 -6.34 40.02 -37.72
N ILE A 51 -7.12 40.06 -38.80
CA ILE A 51 -6.92 39.33 -40.05
C ILE A 51 -5.80 40.02 -40.82
N THR A 52 -4.76 39.30 -41.26
CA THR A 52 -3.91 39.81 -42.35
C THR A 52 -3.31 38.72 -43.23
N ASN A 53 -3.55 38.96 -44.52
CA ASN A 53 -3.12 38.35 -45.77
C ASN A 53 -1.77 37.61 -45.86
N GLN A 54 -1.80 36.59 -46.72
CA GLN A 54 -0.67 35.95 -47.42
C GLN A 54 0.39 36.95 -47.91
N PRO A 55 1.65 36.49 -47.99
CA PRO A 55 2.16 36.24 -49.34
C PRO A 55 2.83 34.86 -49.49
N SER A 56 2.68 34.32 -50.70
CA SER A 56 3.29 33.09 -51.19
C SER A 56 4.82 33.12 -51.03
N ARG A 57 5.33 32.30 -50.11
CA ARG A 57 6.77 32.11 -49.93
C ARG A 57 7.18 30.72 -50.38
N LYS A 58 7.86 30.72 -51.53
CA LYS A 58 8.62 29.64 -52.17
C LYS A 58 8.96 28.48 -51.23
N GLN A 59 8.30 27.36 -51.49
CA GLN A 59 8.56 26.02 -50.98
C GLN A 59 9.97 25.59 -51.43
N LYS A 60 11.01 26.03 -50.71
CA LYS A 60 12.34 25.46 -50.82
C LYS A 60 12.28 24.06 -50.22
N SER A 61 12.54 23.08 -51.09
CA SER A 61 12.64 21.65 -50.80
C SER A 61 13.48 21.37 -49.55
N LEU A 62 12.81 21.17 -48.42
CA LEU A 62 13.39 20.71 -47.16
C LEU A 62 13.35 19.17 -47.11
N SER A 63 13.65 18.52 -48.24
CA SER A 63 13.55 17.08 -48.46
C SER A 63 14.89 16.34 -48.40
N LYS A 64 15.97 16.97 -47.93
CA LYS A 64 17.30 16.34 -47.85
C LYS A 64 18.04 16.58 -46.52
N ALA A 65 17.30 16.56 -45.42
CA ALA A 65 17.88 16.36 -44.10
C ALA A 65 17.11 15.30 -43.29
N VAL A 66 16.50 14.33 -43.97
CA VAL A 66 16.37 12.98 -43.40
C VAL A 66 17.78 12.39 -43.46
N ALA A 67 18.65 12.91 -42.58
CA ALA A 67 19.90 12.27 -42.26
C ALA A 67 19.50 10.88 -41.81
N THR A 68 19.85 9.91 -42.65
CA THR A 68 19.83 8.50 -42.36
C THR A 68 20.57 8.32 -41.04
N LEU A 69 19.80 8.25 -39.94
CA LEU A 69 20.21 7.74 -38.64
C LEU A 69 20.55 6.27 -38.85
N ARG A 70 21.69 6.04 -39.51
CA ARG A 70 22.31 4.74 -39.64
C ARG A 70 22.81 4.45 -38.24
N ALA A 71 22.05 3.65 -37.50
CA ALA A 71 22.46 3.13 -36.20
C ALA A 71 23.74 2.31 -36.40
N VAL A 72 24.89 2.97 -36.32
CA VAL A 72 26.19 2.33 -36.27
C VAL A 72 26.28 1.76 -34.85
N ALA A 73 26.23 0.44 -34.72
CA ALA A 73 26.27 -0.33 -33.47
C ALA A 73 24.98 -0.44 -32.62
N GLY A 74 23.81 -0.03 -33.14
CA GLY A 74 22.52 -0.37 -32.50
C GLY A 74 22.16 0.41 -31.22
N GLU A 75 23.05 1.26 -30.72
CA GLU A 75 22.71 2.25 -29.69
C GLU A 75 22.39 3.57 -30.40
N ILE A 76 21.12 3.99 -30.34
CA ILE A 76 20.76 5.36 -30.73
C ILE A 76 21.24 6.23 -29.57
N PRO A 77 22.25 7.10 -29.75
CA PRO A 77 22.71 7.95 -28.67
C PRO A 77 21.57 8.90 -28.29
N VAL A 78 20.96 8.65 -27.14
CA VAL A 78 20.01 9.58 -26.54
C VAL A 78 20.83 10.82 -26.16
N PRO A 79 20.50 12.01 -26.69
CA PRO A 79 21.25 13.21 -26.38
C PRO A 79 21.30 13.44 -24.86
N PRO A 80 22.45 13.78 -24.25
CA PRO A 80 22.54 14.06 -22.82
C PRO A 80 21.53 15.10 -22.32
N ILE A 81 21.18 16.05 -23.19
CA ILE A 81 20.16 17.08 -22.93
C ILE A 81 18.78 16.51 -22.65
N PHE A 82 18.46 15.32 -23.18
CA PHE A 82 17.20 14.64 -22.91
C PHE A 82 17.12 14.19 -21.44
N TYR A 83 18.18 13.57 -20.91
CA TYR A 83 18.23 13.15 -19.50
C TYR A 83 18.20 14.34 -18.55
N PHE A 84 18.91 15.42 -18.90
CA PHE A 84 18.88 16.66 -18.13
C PHE A 84 17.48 17.29 -18.15
N GLY A 85 16.82 17.34 -19.31
CA GLY A 85 15.46 17.82 -19.45
C GLY A 85 14.45 16.98 -18.67
N LEU A 86 14.59 15.65 -18.68
CA LEU A 86 13.76 14.74 -17.90
C LEU A 86 13.96 14.94 -16.40
N ALA A 87 15.19 15.08 -15.93
CA ALA A 87 15.50 15.34 -14.52
C ALA A 87 14.90 16.67 -14.04
N ILE A 88 15.03 17.74 -14.83
CA ILE A 88 14.39 19.04 -14.55
C ILE A 88 12.87 18.87 -14.51
N LEU A 89 12.28 18.19 -15.49
CA LEU A 89 10.83 17.97 -15.53
C LEU A 89 10.34 17.21 -14.29
N CYS A 90 11.01 16.12 -13.90
CA CYS A 90 10.68 15.38 -12.69
C CYS A 90 10.83 16.24 -11.43
N SER A 91 11.89 17.05 -11.34
CA SER A 91 12.10 17.97 -10.22
C SER A 91 11.03 19.06 -10.17
N LEU A 92 10.60 19.60 -11.31
CA LEU A 92 9.53 20.59 -11.38
C LEU A 92 8.20 19.99 -10.98
N ILE A 93 7.85 18.81 -11.48
CA ILE A 93 6.64 18.08 -11.08
C ILE A 93 6.66 17.87 -9.56
N PHE A 94 7.76 17.38 -9.00
CA PHE A 94 7.91 17.18 -7.57
C PHE A 94 7.70 18.48 -6.77
N VAL A 95 8.41 19.56 -7.12
CA VAL A 95 8.29 20.86 -6.43
C VAL A 95 6.89 21.45 -6.57
N LEU A 96 6.23 21.30 -7.72
CA LEU A 96 4.86 21.81 -7.93
C LEU A 96 3.80 20.96 -7.20
N THR A 97 4.04 19.66 -7.02
CA THR A 97 3.12 18.80 -6.27
C THR A 97 3.11 19.09 -4.77
N ILE A 98 4.24 19.53 -4.18
CA ILE A 98 4.33 19.80 -2.73
C ILE A 98 3.32 20.86 -2.26
N PRO A 99 3.25 22.08 -2.83
CA PRO A 99 2.26 23.09 -2.43
C PRO A 99 0.82 22.63 -2.67
N SER A 100 0.59 21.83 -3.71
CA SER A 100 -0.74 21.32 -4.05
C SER A 100 -1.28 20.37 -2.97
N VAL A 101 -0.41 19.66 -2.23
CA VAL A 101 -0.81 18.82 -1.10
C VAL A 101 -1.22 19.65 0.13
N PHE A 102 -0.68 20.87 0.29
CA PHE A 102 -1.03 21.76 1.40
C PHE A 102 -2.18 22.71 1.09
N HIS A 103 -2.58 22.82 -0.18
CA HIS A 103 -3.66 23.68 -0.62
C HIS A 103 -5.01 23.06 -0.25
N GLY A 104 -5.54 23.41 0.92
CA GLY A 104 -6.79 22.83 1.46
C GLY A 104 -6.74 22.56 2.96
N VAL A 105 -5.54 22.59 3.56
CA VAL A 105 -5.40 22.49 5.02
C VAL A 105 -5.68 23.86 5.64
N THR A 106 -6.93 24.33 5.55
CA THR A 106 -7.41 25.41 6.42
C THR A 106 -7.69 24.77 7.77
N VAL A 107 -6.71 24.87 8.67
CA VAL A 107 -6.89 24.49 10.07
C VAL A 107 -7.81 25.53 10.70
N ASP A 108 -9.11 25.38 10.49
CA ASP A 108 -10.08 26.04 11.34
C ASP A 108 -9.84 25.49 12.74
N ARG A 109 -9.25 26.32 13.61
CA ARG A 109 -8.88 25.92 14.97
C ARG A 109 -10.08 25.37 15.77
N PHE A 110 -11.30 25.69 15.34
CA PHE A 110 -12.55 25.27 15.96
C PHE A 110 -13.63 24.99 14.89
N PRO A 111 -13.70 23.77 14.33
CA PRO A 111 -14.65 23.44 13.26
C PRO A 111 -16.13 23.62 13.67
N PHE A 112 -16.41 23.50 14.97
CA PHE A 112 -17.77 23.59 15.51
C PHE A 112 -18.18 25.00 15.98
N LYS A 113 -17.27 25.98 16.03
CA LYS A 113 -17.58 27.29 16.64
C LYS A 113 -18.79 27.95 15.99
N GLY A 114 -18.83 27.99 14.66
CA GLY A 114 -19.94 28.62 13.92
C GLY A 114 -21.27 27.92 14.17
N ILE A 115 -21.27 26.58 14.18
CA ILE A 115 -22.46 25.76 14.45
C ILE A 115 -22.96 26.00 15.88
N LEU A 116 -22.06 26.01 16.85
CA LEU A 116 -22.41 26.24 18.26
C LEU A 116 -22.94 27.66 18.51
N ASP A 117 -22.29 28.67 17.95
CA ASP A 117 -22.72 30.07 18.07
C ASP A 117 -24.10 30.28 17.41
N GLU A 118 -24.40 29.59 16.30
CA GLU A 118 -25.73 29.58 15.66
C GLU A 118 -26.79 28.90 16.53
N VAL A 119 -26.51 27.69 17.04
CA VAL A 119 -27.45 26.94 17.89
C VAL A 119 -27.77 27.71 19.17
N ALA A 120 -26.77 28.33 19.81
CA ALA A 120 -26.98 29.14 21.00
C ALA A 120 -27.92 30.33 20.78
N GLN A 121 -27.92 30.90 19.57
CA GLN A 121 -28.76 32.05 19.23
C GLN A 121 -30.16 31.65 18.77
N LEU A 122 -30.28 30.59 17.97
CA LEU A 122 -31.53 30.22 17.31
C LEU A 122 -32.32 29.15 18.08
N ASN A 123 -31.66 28.11 18.59
CA ASN A 123 -32.29 26.92 19.17
C ASN A 123 -31.47 26.38 20.36
N PRO A 124 -31.40 27.11 21.50
CA PRO A 124 -30.63 26.67 22.66
C PRO A 124 -31.09 25.29 23.16
N GLY A 125 -30.17 24.50 23.68
CA GLY A 125 -30.42 23.13 24.14
C GLY A 125 -29.19 22.23 24.04
N ILE A 126 -29.42 20.91 24.03
CA ILE A 126 -28.35 19.89 24.01
C ILE A 126 -27.85 19.66 22.58
N VAL A 127 -26.54 19.65 22.39
CA VAL A 127 -25.85 19.42 21.12
C VAL A 127 -24.92 18.22 21.29
N LEU A 128 -24.94 17.29 20.34
CA LEU A 128 -23.96 16.20 20.27
C LEU A 128 -22.98 16.46 19.13
N LEU A 129 -21.70 16.47 19.46
CA LEU A 129 -20.61 16.71 18.51
C LEU A 129 -19.78 15.44 18.30
N GLY A 130 -19.78 14.88 17.10
CA GLY A 130 -18.87 13.82 16.70
C GLY A 130 -17.48 14.39 16.42
N GLU A 131 -16.66 14.52 17.46
CA GLU A 131 -15.33 15.14 17.40
C GLU A 131 -14.30 14.27 16.67
N ASN A 132 -14.50 12.96 16.69
CA ASN A 132 -13.65 12.02 15.99
C ASN A 132 -14.53 10.98 15.29
N VAL A 133 -14.18 10.65 14.06
CA VAL A 133 -14.86 9.65 13.23
C VAL A 133 -13.78 8.72 12.71
N ASP A 134 -13.73 7.51 13.26
CA ASP A 134 -12.80 6.46 12.84
C ASP A 134 -13.53 5.53 11.88
N ILE A 135 -13.05 5.46 10.63
CA ILE A 135 -13.72 4.73 9.55
C ILE A 135 -12.87 3.51 9.21
N ASP A 136 -13.38 2.33 9.53
CA ASP A 136 -12.77 1.05 9.18
C ASP A 136 -13.44 0.48 7.92
N ILE A 137 -12.73 0.59 6.79
CA ILE A 137 -13.21 0.05 5.51
C ILE A 137 -13.19 -1.48 5.49
N ASP A 138 -12.28 -2.10 6.23
CA ASP A 138 -12.10 -3.55 6.21
C ASP A 138 -13.24 -4.25 6.98
N GLU A 139 -13.74 -3.64 8.07
CA GLU A 139 -14.91 -4.09 8.84
C GLU A 139 -16.22 -3.35 8.48
N PRO A 140 -16.34 -2.79 7.26
CA PRO A 140 -17.21 -1.65 6.91
C PRO A 140 -17.98 -1.02 8.08
N SER A 141 -17.25 -0.40 8.99
CA SER A 141 -17.79 0.18 10.22
C SER A 141 -17.22 1.56 10.49
N THR A 142 -17.92 2.33 11.30
CA THR A 142 -17.46 3.64 11.73
C THR A 142 -17.72 3.82 13.22
N THR A 143 -16.72 4.31 13.94
CA THR A 143 -16.82 4.67 15.35
C THR A 143 -16.84 6.18 15.47
N ILE A 144 -17.90 6.72 16.08
CA ILE A 144 -18.05 8.16 16.32
C ILE A 144 -17.84 8.43 17.80
N ARG A 145 -16.88 9.31 18.12
CA ARG A 145 -16.70 9.85 19.47
C ARG A 145 -17.52 11.11 19.63
N TRP A 146 -18.57 11.00 20.42
CA TRP A 146 -19.50 12.09 20.71
C TRP A 146 -19.05 12.87 21.94
N SER A 147 -19.11 14.20 21.87
CA SER A 147 -19.10 15.10 23.02
C SER A 147 -20.50 15.63 23.30
N VAL A 148 -20.87 15.63 24.57
CA VAL A 148 -22.14 16.19 25.03
C VAL A 148 -21.96 17.66 25.40
N VAL A 149 -22.61 18.55 24.65
CA VAL A 149 -22.52 20.01 24.80
C VAL A 149 -23.92 20.58 25.05
N ALA A 150 -23.99 21.70 25.76
CA ALA A 150 -25.20 22.48 25.92
C ALA A 150 -24.97 23.92 25.48
N CYS A 151 -25.94 24.50 24.79
CA CYS A 151 -25.93 25.88 24.32
C CYS A 151 -27.10 26.66 24.93
N GLY A 152 -26.83 27.91 25.33
CA GLY A 152 -27.80 28.76 26.03
C GLY A 152 -27.66 28.70 27.56
N GLU A 153 -27.88 29.84 28.21
CA GLU A 153 -27.57 30.04 29.64
C GLU A 153 -28.30 29.06 30.56
N ASP A 154 -29.55 28.70 30.23
CA ASP A 154 -30.38 27.80 31.03
C ASP A 154 -29.96 26.32 30.98
N TYR A 155 -29.16 25.94 29.98
CA TYR A 155 -28.71 24.56 29.78
C TYR A 155 -27.25 24.35 30.20
N ILE A 156 -26.50 25.43 30.42
CA ILE A 156 -25.07 25.37 30.72
C ILE A 156 -24.85 25.19 32.22
N LEU A 157 -23.94 24.28 32.53
CA LEU A 157 -23.48 23.99 33.87
C LEU A 157 -22.69 25.20 34.42
N PRO A 158 -23.10 25.78 35.55
CA PRO A 158 -22.40 26.92 36.13
C PRO A 158 -20.92 26.62 36.38
N GLY A 159 -20.07 27.55 35.94
CA GLY A 159 -18.62 27.42 36.01
C GLY A 159 -17.98 26.61 34.87
N SER A 160 -18.76 26.16 33.88
CA SER A 160 -18.19 25.60 32.64
C SER A 160 -17.48 26.69 31.85
N SER A 161 -16.21 26.48 31.51
CA SER A 161 -15.55 27.27 30.47
C SER A 161 -16.22 26.96 29.12
N GLY A 162 -16.25 27.93 28.21
CA GLY A 162 -16.78 27.73 26.86
C GLY A 162 -16.14 26.52 26.15
N THR A 163 -16.89 25.87 25.25
CA THR A 163 -16.41 24.69 24.51
C THR A 163 -16.26 24.95 23.01
N HIS A 164 -15.26 24.31 22.38
CA HIS A 164 -14.90 24.49 20.95
C HIS A 164 -14.85 25.96 20.49
N GLY A 165 -14.32 26.85 21.33
CA GLY A 165 -14.19 28.27 21.01
C GLY A 165 -15.50 29.08 21.02
N SER A 166 -16.63 28.48 21.36
CA SER A 166 -17.87 29.19 21.67
C SER A 166 -17.93 29.52 23.16
N THR A 167 -18.28 30.76 23.50
CA THR A 167 -18.53 31.20 24.88
C THR A 167 -20.00 31.07 25.28
N LEU A 168 -20.89 30.78 24.32
CA LEU A 168 -22.33 30.65 24.52
C LEU A 168 -22.77 29.19 24.71
N CYS A 169 -21.80 28.27 24.68
CA CYS A 169 -22.01 26.85 24.87
C CYS A 169 -20.97 26.30 25.85
N GLY A 170 -21.34 25.29 26.62
CA GLY A 170 -20.52 24.65 27.63
C GLY A 170 -21.02 23.24 27.95
N LEU A 171 -20.71 22.77 29.15
CA LEU A 171 -21.16 21.48 29.65
C LEU A 171 -22.65 21.53 30.03
N PRO A 172 -23.45 20.48 29.78
CA PRO A 172 -24.86 20.44 30.21
C PRO A 172 -25.03 20.49 31.73
N ASN A 173 -26.06 21.19 32.21
CA ASN A 173 -26.40 21.24 33.64
C ASN A 173 -27.31 20.09 34.13
N LEU A 174 -27.77 19.23 33.21
CA LEU A 174 -28.65 18.10 33.47
C LEU A 174 -27.92 16.77 33.25
N ALA A 175 -28.23 15.76 34.05
CA ALA A 175 -27.75 14.39 33.84
C ALA A 175 -28.52 13.69 32.71
N LEU A 176 -27.80 13.02 31.80
CA LEU A 176 -28.35 12.52 30.53
C LEU A 176 -28.01 11.05 30.30
N TYR A 177 -29.01 10.30 29.86
CA TYR A 177 -28.88 8.99 29.19
C TYR A 177 -29.03 9.21 27.69
N ILE A 178 -28.05 8.77 26.91
CA ILE A 178 -28.04 8.89 25.46
C ILE A 178 -28.16 7.50 24.86
N TYR A 179 -29.15 7.35 23.97
CA TYR A 179 -29.43 6.10 23.27
C TYR A 179 -29.16 6.29 21.78
N VAL A 180 -28.51 5.31 21.19
CA VAL A 180 -28.14 5.28 19.77
C VAL A 180 -28.86 4.11 19.10
N ASP A 181 -29.37 4.33 17.90
CA ASP A 181 -29.98 3.31 17.01
C ASP A 181 -31.10 2.48 17.64
N GLY A 182 -31.84 3.09 18.57
CA GLY A 182 -32.97 2.44 19.24
C GLY A 182 -32.57 1.46 20.35
N ASP A 183 -31.31 1.51 20.81
CA ASP A 183 -30.85 0.67 21.90
C ASP A 183 -31.70 0.83 23.18
N THR A 184 -31.82 -0.29 23.90
CA THR A 184 -32.57 -0.36 25.16
C THR A 184 -31.75 0.13 26.35
N ASN A 185 -30.43 0.00 26.27
CA ASN A 185 -29.49 0.52 27.26
C ASN A 185 -28.87 1.82 26.74
N PRO A 186 -28.56 2.79 27.61
CA PRO A 186 -27.87 3.99 27.19
C PRO A 186 -26.46 3.65 26.71
N THR A 187 -26.11 4.11 25.51
CA THR A 187 -24.77 4.02 24.93
C THR A 187 -23.82 4.98 25.64
N GLY A 188 -24.33 6.16 26.02
CA GLY A 188 -23.59 7.18 26.76
C GLY A 188 -24.34 7.66 28.00
N THR A 189 -23.58 7.91 29.07
CA THR A 189 -24.06 8.52 30.31
C THR A 189 -23.28 9.78 30.62
N TYR A 190 -23.98 10.86 30.94
CA TYR A 190 -23.40 12.12 31.36
C TYR A 190 -23.96 12.52 32.72
N ASP A 191 -23.08 12.78 33.70
CA ASP A 191 -23.46 13.24 35.03
C ASP A 191 -22.65 14.50 35.41
N PRO A 192 -23.28 15.68 35.47
CA PRO A 192 -22.60 16.93 35.83
C PRO A 192 -22.08 16.93 37.28
N ALA A 193 -22.57 16.07 38.17
CA ALA A 193 -22.07 15.98 39.54
C ALA A 193 -20.68 15.35 39.63
N LEU A 194 -20.27 14.56 38.64
CA LEU A 194 -18.97 13.89 38.60
C LEU A 194 -17.85 14.80 38.06
N ILE A 195 -18.19 15.97 37.51
CA ILE A 195 -17.23 16.88 36.88
C ILE A 195 -16.49 17.69 37.95
N PRO A 196 -15.16 17.53 38.07
CA PRO A 196 -14.40 18.20 39.12
C PRO A 196 -14.20 19.68 38.83
N PHE A 197 -14.01 20.44 39.91
CA PHE A 197 -13.61 21.84 39.89
C PHE A 197 -12.09 21.97 39.87
N ASP A 198 -11.59 22.97 39.16
CA ASP A 198 -10.23 23.47 39.27
C ASP A 198 -10.07 24.36 40.51
N MET A 199 -8.83 24.71 40.86
CA MET A 199 -8.48 25.67 41.90
C MET A 199 -9.08 27.06 41.68
N SER A 200 -9.38 27.42 40.41
CA SER A 200 -10.07 28.66 40.06
C SER A 200 -11.58 28.63 40.34
N GLY A 201 -12.14 27.46 40.67
CA GLY A 201 -13.58 27.24 40.78
C GLY A 201 -14.27 26.98 39.44
N GLU A 202 -13.53 26.94 38.33
CA GLU A 202 -14.06 26.53 37.02
C GLU A 202 -14.14 25.00 36.92
N ARG A 203 -15.09 24.49 36.15
CA ARG A 203 -15.23 23.04 35.93
C ARG A 203 -14.27 22.57 34.85
N ARG A 204 -13.55 21.48 35.12
CA ARG A 204 -12.64 20.86 34.15
C ARG A 204 -13.40 19.90 33.25
N SER A 205 -13.32 20.12 31.94
CA SER A 205 -13.79 19.17 30.95
C SER A 205 -12.81 17.99 30.88
N ILE A 206 -13.22 16.83 31.42
CA ILE A 206 -12.47 15.58 31.31
C ILE A 206 -13.15 14.76 30.22
N GLN A 207 -12.42 14.49 29.12
CA GLN A 207 -12.93 13.79 27.95
C GLN A 207 -13.73 12.53 28.31
N ASN A 208 -13.19 11.65 29.14
CA ASN A 208 -13.86 10.40 29.51
C ASN A 208 -15.16 10.56 30.34
N LEU A 209 -15.49 11.76 30.84
CA LEU A 209 -16.73 12.04 31.56
C LEU A 209 -17.78 12.75 30.70
N VAL A 210 -17.36 13.34 29.58
CA VAL A 210 -18.20 14.18 28.72
C VAL A 210 -18.32 13.62 27.30
N GLN A 211 -17.59 12.53 27.02
CA GLN A 211 -17.56 11.85 25.75
C GLN A 211 -17.98 10.39 25.88
N PHE A 212 -18.57 9.87 24.81
CA PHE A 212 -18.86 8.45 24.63
C PHE A 212 -18.64 8.05 23.17
N ASP A 213 -18.35 6.77 22.95
CA ASP A 213 -18.12 6.23 21.60
C ASP A 213 -19.36 5.44 21.16
N SER A 214 -19.72 5.52 19.88
CA SER A 214 -20.75 4.66 19.26
C SER A 214 -20.22 4.03 17.98
N ASP A 215 -20.48 2.73 17.82
CA ASP A 215 -20.07 1.95 16.65
C ASP A 215 -21.26 1.74 15.72
N HIS A 216 -21.06 1.98 14.43
CA HIS A 216 -22.10 1.82 13.41
C HIS A 216 -21.59 0.99 12.23
N VAL A 217 -22.50 0.25 11.61
CA VAL A 217 -22.23 -0.48 10.37
C VAL A 217 -22.50 0.43 9.19
N LEU A 218 -21.55 0.54 8.28
CA LEU A 218 -21.68 1.34 7.07
C LEU A 218 -22.49 0.60 6.01
N ASP A 219 -23.27 1.35 5.26
CA ASP A 219 -23.88 0.87 4.04
C ASP A 219 -22.85 0.88 2.89
N VAL A 220 -22.61 -0.30 2.32
CA VAL A 220 -21.50 -0.61 1.39
C VAL A 220 -21.93 -0.79 -0.06
N HIS A 221 -23.13 -0.35 -0.46
CA HIS A 221 -23.61 -0.58 -1.83
C HIS A 221 -22.65 -0.09 -2.94
N ASN A 222 -21.83 0.93 -2.68
CA ASN A 222 -20.87 1.51 -3.62
C ASN A 222 -19.39 1.35 -3.22
N ASP A 223 -19.07 0.41 -2.32
CA ASP A 223 -17.70 0.18 -1.81
C ASP A 223 -16.70 -0.31 -2.87
N ARG A 224 -17.19 -0.95 -3.94
CA ARG A 224 -16.37 -1.61 -4.98
C ARG A 224 -15.65 -0.67 -5.94
N LEU A 225 -15.92 0.63 -5.84
CA LEU A 225 -15.51 1.63 -6.83
C LEU A 225 -14.23 2.38 -6.47
N TYR A 226 -13.38 1.84 -5.59
CA TYR A 226 -12.11 2.47 -5.19
C TYR A 226 -11.35 3.09 -6.39
N PRO A 227 -10.95 4.39 -6.32
CA PRO A 227 -11.02 5.30 -5.17
C PRO A 227 -12.29 6.18 -5.11
N PHE A 228 -13.31 5.86 -5.91
CA PHE A 228 -14.60 6.55 -5.96
C PHE A 228 -15.67 5.87 -5.11
N ASP A 229 -15.25 5.02 -4.19
CA ASP A 229 -16.08 4.42 -3.16
C ASP A 229 -16.77 5.50 -2.31
N THR A 230 -18.03 5.21 -1.97
CA THR A 230 -18.88 6.04 -1.13
C THR A 230 -19.60 5.15 -0.14
N TYR A 231 -19.68 5.58 1.10
CA TYR A 231 -20.37 4.89 2.18
C TYR A 231 -21.48 5.78 2.73
N PHE A 232 -22.55 5.15 3.16
CA PHE A 232 -23.68 5.84 3.78
C PHE A 232 -23.92 5.28 5.17
N LEU A 233 -24.28 6.15 6.11
CA LEU A 233 -24.73 5.78 7.44
C LEU A 233 -25.96 6.62 7.77
N SER A 234 -26.97 5.98 8.36
CA SER A 234 -28.09 6.66 9.00
C SER A 234 -28.19 6.15 10.43
N SER A 235 -28.17 7.05 11.40
CA SER A 235 -28.23 6.72 12.83
C SER A 235 -29.24 7.60 13.54
N THR A 236 -29.95 7.05 14.53
CA THR A 236 -30.93 7.80 15.32
C THR A 236 -30.44 7.97 16.75
N LEU A 237 -30.36 9.21 17.23
CA LEU A 237 -29.97 9.54 18.58
C LEU A 237 -31.15 10.13 19.36
N ARG A 238 -31.29 9.72 20.63
CA ARG A 238 -32.23 10.32 21.57
C ARG A 238 -31.61 10.46 22.96
N ALA A 239 -32.05 11.47 23.69
CA ALA A 239 -31.60 11.73 25.06
C ALA A 239 -32.78 11.69 26.04
N THR A 240 -32.53 11.17 27.24
CA THR A 240 -33.46 11.26 28.37
C THR A 240 -32.71 11.71 29.62
N SER A 241 -33.42 12.33 30.56
CA SER A 241 -32.88 12.60 31.88
C SER A 241 -32.76 11.31 32.71
N PHE A 242 -32.10 11.39 33.86
CA PHE A 242 -32.07 10.29 34.83
C PHE A 242 -33.45 9.98 35.44
N GLU A 243 -34.40 10.91 35.33
CA GLU A 243 -35.80 10.74 35.74
C GLU A 243 -36.66 10.13 34.62
N ASN A 244 -36.03 9.71 33.52
CA ASN A 244 -36.68 9.18 32.31
C ASN A 244 -37.61 10.19 31.60
N SER A 245 -37.40 11.50 31.80
CA SER A 245 -38.04 12.53 30.98
C SER A 245 -37.26 12.71 29.67
N SER A 246 -37.97 12.84 28.55
CA SER A 246 -37.33 13.05 27.24
C SER A 246 -36.66 14.42 27.17
N VAL A 247 -35.42 14.46 26.67
CA VAL A 247 -34.66 15.70 26.47
C VAL A 247 -34.43 15.87 24.96
N SER A 248 -34.86 17.00 24.40
CA SER A 248 -34.64 17.28 22.98
C SER A 248 -33.17 17.58 22.70
N ILE A 249 -32.63 16.94 21.68
CA ILE A 249 -31.35 17.32 21.08
C ILE A 249 -31.67 18.44 20.08
N SER A 250 -30.93 19.54 20.14
CA SER A 250 -31.09 20.69 19.25
C SER A 250 -30.33 20.52 17.94
N LYS A 251 -29.15 19.86 17.99
CA LYS A 251 -28.28 19.68 16.82
C LYS A 251 -27.39 18.45 16.96
N LEU A 252 -27.23 17.72 15.86
CA LEU A 252 -26.14 16.76 15.64
C LEU A 252 -25.15 17.34 14.63
N ALA A 253 -23.86 17.21 14.91
CA ALA A 253 -22.81 17.59 13.97
C ALA A 253 -21.59 16.68 14.16
N THR A 254 -20.84 16.43 13.08
CA THR A 254 -19.55 15.71 13.17
C THR A 254 -18.46 16.50 12.45
N ILE A 255 -17.20 16.10 12.61
CA ILE A 255 -16.11 16.63 11.80
C ILE A 255 -16.34 16.29 10.33
N ASN A 256 -16.16 17.27 9.44
CA ASN A 256 -16.40 17.10 8.01
C ASN A 256 -15.23 16.50 7.23
N LEU A 257 -14.05 16.44 7.85
CA LEU A 257 -12.83 15.95 7.23
C LEU A 257 -12.04 15.11 8.25
N THR A 258 -11.73 13.88 7.85
CA THR A 258 -10.79 13.00 8.56
C THR A 258 -9.49 12.92 7.76
N SER A 259 -8.51 12.12 8.21
CA SER A 259 -7.25 11.95 7.47
C SER A 259 -7.44 11.40 6.06
N SER A 260 -8.49 10.60 5.86
CA SER A 260 -8.65 9.72 4.71
C SER A 260 -10.00 9.87 4.01
N PHE A 261 -10.94 10.60 4.64
CA PHE A 261 -12.31 10.77 4.15
C PHE A 261 -12.83 12.18 4.35
N VAL A 262 -13.73 12.55 3.46
CA VAL A 262 -14.66 13.66 3.61
C VAL A 262 -15.97 13.08 4.12
N VAL A 263 -16.49 13.67 5.18
CA VAL A 263 -17.72 13.25 5.85
C VAL A 263 -18.73 14.38 5.73
N GLU A 264 -19.77 14.17 4.93
CA GLU A 264 -20.87 15.10 4.81
C GLU A 264 -22.00 14.64 5.73
N THR A 265 -22.46 15.51 6.63
CA THR A 265 -23.50 15.15 7.60
C THR A 265 -24.78 15.95 7.43
N GLY A 266 -25.90 15.24 7.32
CA GLY A 266 -27.25 15.74 7.48
C GLY A 266 -27.74 15.52 8.90
N ASP A 267 -28.48 16.49 9.42
CA ASP A 267 -29.11 16.45 10.74
C ASP A 267 -30.60 16.69 10.56
N VAL A 268 -31.41 15.70 10.91
CA VAL A 268 -32.86 15.69 10.68
C VAL A 268 -33.56 15.46 12.02
N GLU A 269 -34.53 16.31 12.35
CA GLU A 269 -35.37 16.09 13.52
C GLU A 269 -36.32 14.91 13.28
N SER A 270 -36.33 13.96 14.21
CA SER A 270 -37.13 12.73 14.11
C SER A 270 -37.85 12.44 15.43
N TYR A 271 -38.74 11.44 15.41
CA TYR A 271 -39.49 11.07 16.60
C TYR A 271 -39.55 9.54 16.72
N VAL A 272 -39.15 9.02 17.89
CA VAL A 272 -39.24 7.58 18.18
C VAL A 272 -40.60 7.25 18.80
N ASN A 273 -41.31 6.33 18.13
CA ASN A 273 -42.58 5.73 18.56
C ASN A 273 -43.81 6.68 18.49
N SER A 274 -45.00 6.12 18.68
CA SER A 274 -46.27 6.87 18.75
C SER A 274 -46.38 7.84 19.92
N THR A 275 -45.44 7.78 20.87
CA THR A 275 -45.35 8.68 22.03
C THR A 275 -44.65 10.00 21.70
N ASN A 276 -44.26 10.24 20.44
CA ASN A 276 -43.56 11.46 20.00
C ASN A 276 -42.32 11.77 20.85
N THR A 277 -41.52 10.75 21.17
CA THR A 277 -40.27 10.98 21.90
C THR A 277 -39.30 11.69 20.96
N PRO A 278 -38.83 12.90 21.27
CA PRO A 278 -37.94 13.64 20.38
C PRO A 278 -36.63 12.86 20.17
N SER A 279 -36.24 12.72 18.92
CA SER A 279 -34.97 12.16 18.48
C SER A 279 -34.40 13.00 17.36
N ARG A 280 -33.16 12.72 16.97
CA ARG A 280 -32.58 13.28 15.76
C ARG A 280 -31.88 12.18 14.99
N ASP A 281 -32.05 12.20 13.69
CA ASP A 281 -31.38 11.32 12.76
C ASP A 281 -30.15 12.03 12.21
N LEU A 282 -29.06 11.30 12.17
CA LEU A 282 -27.79 11.67 11.58
C LEU A 282 -27.64 10.87 10.29
N ASP A 283 -27.64 11.55 9.17
CA ASP A 283 -27.28 10.97 7.89
C ASP A 283 -25.83 11.36 7.57
N MET A 284 -24.95 10.38 7.35
CA MET A 284 -23.56 10.62 6.99
C MET A 284 -23.28 10.04 5.61
N HIS A 285 -22.73 10.87 4.74
CA HIS A 285 -22.21 10.48 3.45
C HIS A 285 -20.69 10.60 3.47
N ILE A 286 -20.02 9.45 3.40
CA ILE A 286 -18.57 9.33 3.55
C ILE A 286 -17.98 9.05 2.18
N SER A 287 -16.96 9.82 1.79
CA SER A 287 -16.29 9.61 0.52
C SER A 287 -14.82 10.00 0.58
N ARG A 288 -13.97 9.43 -0.28
CA ARG A 288 -12.54 9.80 -0.28
C ARG A 288 -12.30 11.25 -0.72
N PRO A 289 -11.31 11.94 -0.13
CA PRO A 289 -10.95 13.28 -0.54
C PRO A 289 -10.39 13.26 -1.97
N PHE A 290 -10.53 14.39 -2.66
CA PHE A 290 -10.11 14.52 -4.05
C PHE A 290 -8.62 14.22 -4.25
N GLU A 291 -7.80 14.60 -3.27
CA GLU A 291 -6.35 14.42 -3.25
C GLU A 291 -5.98 12.93 -3.26
N ALA A 292 -6.61 12.13 -2.40
CA ALA A 292 -6.40 10.69 -2.34
C ALA A 292 -6.81 10.01 -3.65
N ARG A 293 -7.95 10.42 -4.23
CA ARG A 293 -8.41 9.95 -5.55
C ARG A 293 -7.40 10.25 -6.63
N LEU A 294 -6.88 11.47 -6.70
CA LEU A 294 -5.90 11.89 -7.70
C LEU A 294 -4.60 11.10 -7.58
N ILE A 295 -4.09 10.91 -6.36
CA ILE A 295 -2.88 10.12 -6.10
C ILE A 295 -3.08 8.66 -6.55
N ALA A 296 -4.19 8.04 -6.18
CA ALA A 296 -4.51 6.66 -6.61
C ALA A 296 -4.58 6.54 -8.13
N LEU A 297 -5.23 7.49 -8.82
CA LEU A 297 -5.31 7.51 -10.29
C LEU A 297 -3.95 7.75 -10.97
N LEU A 298 -3.08 8.58 -10.38
CA LEU A 298 -1.72 8.80 -10.90
C LEU A 298 -0.86 7.54 -10.74
N LEU A 299 -0.96 6.83 -9.60
CA LEU A 299 -0.30 5.55 -9.40
C LEU A 299 -0.82 4.49 -10.38
N PHE A 300 -2.14 4.45 -10.60
CA PHE A 300 -2.78 3.58 -11.60
C PHE A 300 -2.33 3.88 -13.03
N ALA A 301 -2.22 5.15 -13.40
CA ALA A 301 -1.70 5.53 -14.72
C ALA A 301 -0.23 5.12 -14.85
N SER A 302 0.58 5.37 -13.81
CA SER A 302 2.01 5.03 -13.79
C SER A 302 2.24 3.52 -13.93
N SER A 303 1.41 2.69 -13.29
CA SER A 303 1.49 1.24 -13.43
C SER A 303 1.15 0.76 -14.84
N TRP A 304 0.21 1.40 -15.52
CA TRP A 304 -0.07 1.17 -16.94
C TRP A 304 1.09 1.60 -17.86
N PHE A 305 1.72 2.75 -17.59
CA PHE A 305 2.91 3.17 -18.33
C PHE A 305 4.05 2.16 -18.20
N LEU A 306 4.34 1.68 -16.99
CA LEU A 306 5.34 0.63 -16.76
C LEU A 306 5.00 -0.66 -17.52
N THR A 307 3.72 -1.04 -17.54
CA THR A 307 3.24 -2.19 -18.31
C THR A 307 3.48 -2.02 -19.81
N HIS A 308 3.18 -0.84 -20.37
CA HIS A 308 3.48 -0.55 -21.78
C HIS A 308 4.98 -0.53 -22.09
N ILE A 309 5.82 -0.06 -21.16
CA ILE A 309 7.29 -0.13 -21.29
C ILE A 309 7.75 -1.59 -21.37
N CYS A 310 7.17 -2.50 -20.58
CA CYS A 310 7.48 -3.93 -20.66
C CYS A 310 7.14 -4.53 -22.04
N ILE A 311 5.98 -4.17 -22.60
CA ILE A 311 5.56 -4.57 -23.95
C ILE A 311 6.51 -4.00 -25.00
N GLY A 312 6.87 -2.72 -24.89
CA GLY A 312 7.85 -2.07 -25.77
C GLY A 312 9.22 -2.77 -25.74
N SER A 313 9.69 -3.13 -24.54
CA SER A 313 10.93 -3.88 -24.34
C SER A 313 10.90 -5.25 -25.02
N LEU A 314 9.75 -5.94 -24.97
CA LEU A 314 9.55 -7.19 -25.71
C LEU A 314 9.65 -7.00 -27.23
N ILE A 315 9.05 -5.93 -27.76
CA ILE A 315 9.13 -5.60 -29.20
C ILE A 315 10.57 -5.28 -29.61
N LEU A 316 11.31 -4.53 -28.80
CA LEU A 316 12.72 -4.19 -29.03
C LEU A 316 13.61 -5.44 -28.98
N ALA A 317 13.39 -6.33 -28.02
CA ALA A 317 14.14 -7.59 -27.90
C ALA A 317 14.00 -8.46 -29.16
N ARG A 318 12.80 -8.52 -29.77
CA ARG A 318 12.58 -9.25 -31.04
C ARG A 318 13.44 -8.74 -32.19
N ARG A 319 13.73 -7.43 -32.22
CA ARG A 319 14.58 -6.80 -33.25
C ARG A 319 16.07 -6.90 -32.96
N THR A 320 16.42 -7.27 -31.73
CA THR A 320 17.80 -7.33 -31.28
C THR A 320 18.41 -8.69 -31.57
N LYS A 321 19.63 -8.71 -32.11
CA LYS A 321 20.36 -9.94 -32.45
C LYS A 321 21.20 -10.46 -31.29
N ASP A 322 21.72 -9.56 -30.47
CA ASP A 322 22.62 -9.89 -29.36
C ASP A 322 21.85 -10.26 -28.08
N VAL A 323 22.37 -11.22 -27.31
CA VAL A 323 21.74 -11.70 -26.07
C VAL A 323 21.90 -10.70 -24.91
N LYS A 324 23.07 -10.04 -24.81
CA LYS A 324 23.38 -9.09 -23.73
C LYS A 324 22.31 -8.00 -23.53
N PRO A 325 21.85 -7.26 -24.55
CA PRO A 325 20.78 -6.28 -24.39
C PRO A 325 19.44 -6.93 -24.01
N ILE A 326 19.12 -8.14 -24.49
CA ILE A 326 17.89 -8.85 -24.11
C ILE A 326 17.90 -9.18 -22.61
N VAL A 327 19.04 -9.60 -22.06
CA VAL A 327 19.18 -9.85 -20.61
C VAL A 327 19.00 -8.56 -19.80
N LYS A 328 19.52 -7.42 -20.28
CA LYS A 328 19.27 -6.11 -19.62
C LYS A 328 17.77 -5.77 -19.60
N LEU A 329 17.07 -5.95 -20.72
CA LEU A 329 15.63 -5.73 -20.82
C LEU A 329 14.84 -6.70 -19.92
N LEU A 330 15.29 -7.96 -19.81
CA LEU A 330 14.71 -8.94 -18.91
C LEU A 330 14.81 -8.52 -17.44
N ILE A 331 15.97 -8.00 -17.01
CA ILE A 331 16.18 -7.49 -15.64
C ILE A 331 15.24 -6.31 -15.37
N VAL A 332 15.13 -5.36 -16.29
CA VAL A 332 14.24 -4.20 -16.14
C VAL A 332 12.77 -4.64 -16.04
N ASN A 333 12.30 -5.51 -16.94
CA ASN A 333 10.92 -6.01 -16.88
C ASN A 333 10.67 -6.85 -15.61
N GLY A 334 11.66 -7.62 -15.15
CA GLY A 334 11.58 -8.34 -13.87
C GLY A 334 11.42 -7.39 -12.69
N ALA A 335 12.18 -6.29 -12.67
CA ALA A 335 12.03 -5.25 -11.65
C ALA A 335 10.65 -4.59 -11.69
N VAL A 336 10.07 -4.36 -12.88
CA VAL A 336 8.70 -3.84 -13.02
C VAL A 336 7.67 -4.82 -12.44
N VAL A 337 7.76 -6.12 -12.74
CA VAL A 337 6.84 -7.14 -12.18
C VAL A 337 6.87 -7.14 -10.64
N LEU A 338 8.04 -6.94 -10.04
CA LEU A 338 8.19 -6.83 -8.59
C LEU A 338 7.75 -5.47 -8.03
N GLY A 339 7.86 -4.40 -8.82
CA GLY A 339 7.48 -3.04 -8.43
C GLY A 339 5.98 -2.77 -8.49
N LEU A 340 5.24 -3.40 -9.40
CA LEU A 340 3.79 -3.20 -9.56
C LEU A 340 3.00 -3.48 -8.26
N PRO A 341 3.23 -4.58 -7.51
CA PRO A 341 2.59 -4.78 -6.21
C PRO A 341 2.93 -3.70 -5.18
N GLN A 342 4.16 -3.18 -5.20
CA GLN A 342 4.58 -2.11 -4.29
C GLN A 342 3.87 -0.79 -4.61
N LEU A 343 3.68 -0.48 -5.90
CA LEU A 343 2.89 0.68 -6.32
C LEU A 343 1.42 0.54 -5.90
N ARG A 344 0.85 -0.66 -6.01
CA ARG A 344 -0.52 -0.94 -5.56
C ARG A 344 -0.68 -0.79 -4.04
N ASN A 345 0.28 -1.28 -3.26
CA ASN A 345 0.30 -1.15 -1.80
C ASN A 345 0.61 0.28 -1.32
N SER A 346 1.15 1.13 -2.20
CA SER A 346 1.41 2.55 -1.90
C SER A 346 0.20 3.45 -2.17
N MET A 347 -0.91 2.88 -2.68
CA MET A 347 -2.14 3.63 -2.87
C MET A 347 -2.76 3.99 -1.50
N PRO A 348 -3.23 5.24 -1.31
CA PRO A 348 -3.72 5.70 -0.02
C PRO A 348 -4.98 4.94 0.40
N ASP A 349 -4.92 4.34 1.59
CA ASP A 349 -6.01 3.56 2.22
C ASP A 349 -6.70 2.63 1.23
N ALA A 350 -5.86 2.02 0.38
CA ALA A 350 -6.28 1.05 -0.57
C ALA A 350 -6.93 -0.12 0.19
N PRO A 351 -8.18 -0.50 -0.13
CA PRO A 351 -8.70 -1.75 0.38
C PRO A 351 -7.78 -2.87 -0.09
N GLY A 352 -7.92 -4.04 0.54
CA GLY A 352 -7.29 -5.27 0.08
C GLY A 352 -7.61 -5.60 -1.40
N LEU A 353 -7.49 -6.86 -1.79
CA LEU A 353 -7.82 -7.30 -3.16
C LEU A 353 -9.35 -7.26 -3.47
N ASP A 354 -10.12 -6.59 -2.62
CA ASP A 354 -11.55 -6.33 -2.72
C ASP A 354 -11.87 -5.02 -3.46
N GLY A 355 -10.86 -4.23 -3.82
CA GLY A 355 -10.97 -3.04 -4.68
C GLY A 355 -11.31 -3.40 -6.14
N VAL A 356 -12.52 -3.91 -6.36
CA VAL A 356 -12.92 -4.61 -7.59
C VAL A 356 -12.59 -3.83 -8.86
N LEU A 357 -12.81 -2.52 -8.90
CA LEU A 357 -12.59 -1.74 -10.12
C LEU A 357 -11.10 -1.70 -10.51
N ILE A 358 -10.26 -1.04 -9.72
CA ILE A 358 -8.83 -0.87 -10.05
C ILE A 358 -8.10 -2.22 -10.16
N ASP A 359 -8.48 -3.20 -9.35
CA ASP A 359 -7.83 -4.51 -9.41
C ASP A 359 -8.23 -5.29 -10.66
N ALA A 360 -9.52 -5.30 -11.01
CA ALA A 360 -10.02 -6.04 -12.18
C ALA A 360 -9.55 -5.42 -13.51
N ILE A 361 -9.58 -4.09 -13.63
CA ILE A 361 -9.19 -3.43 -14.90
C ILE A 361 -7.72 -3.04 -14.95
N GLY A 362 -7.02 -3.01 -13.83
CA GLY A 362 -5.63 -2.54 -13.73
C GLY A 362 -4.70 -3.63 -13.25
N PHE A 363 -4.66 -3.85 -11.94
CA PHE A 363 -3.62 -4.64 -11.30
C PHE A 363 -3.49 -6.05 -11.89
N PHE A 364 -4.59 -6.80 -12.02
CA PHE A 364 -4.53 -8.16 -12.56
C PHE A 364 -4.10 -8.20 -14.04
N PRO A 365 -4.71 -7.44 -14.98
CA PRO A 365 -4.22 -7.34 -16.35
C PRO A 365 -2.75 -6.92 -16.45
N GLN A 366 -2.32 -5.94 -15.66
CA GLN A 366 -0.93 -5.45 -15.64
C GLN A 366 0.04 -6.55 -15.22
N MET A 367 -0.25 -7.27 -14.13
CA MET A 367 0.57 -8.38 -13.64
C MET A 367 0.65 -9.53 -14.66
N ILE A 368 -0.47 -9.87 -15.30
CA ILE A 368 -0.52 -10.92 -16.33
C ILE A 368 0.33 -10.51 -17.56
N LEU A 369 0.11 -9.30 -18.08
CA LEU A 369 0.82 -8.80 -19.26
C LEU A 369 2.33 -8.69 -19.02
N THR A 370 2.72 -8.06 -17.91
CA THR A 370 4.14 -7.92 -17.56
C THR A 370 4.80 -9.27 -17.28
N GLY A 371 4.12 -10.17 -16.55
CA GLY A 371 4.58 -11.54 -16.34
C GLY A 371 4.82 -12.30 -17.64
N PHE A 372 3.88 -12.24 -18.59
CA PHE A 372 4.06 -12.84 -19.91
C PHE A 372 5.24 -12.21 -20.66
N THR A 373 5.44 -10.89 -20.58
CA THR A 373 6.59 -10.26 -21.25
C THR A 373 7.93 -10.78 -20.71
N VAL A 374 8.06 -10.98 -19.39
CA VAL A 374 9.27 -11.55 -18.77
C VAL A 374 9.51 -12.98 -19.24
N VAL A 375 8.47 -13.83 -19.27
CA VAL A 375 8.57 -15.21 -19.75
C VAL A 375 9.02 -15.25 -21.22
N ILE A 376 8.40 -14.44 -22.09
CA ILE A 376 8.76 -14.42 -23.52
C ILE A 376 10.19 -13.88 -23.71
N LEU A 377 10.59 -12.85 -22.96
CA LEU A 377 11.96 -12.32 -23.01
C LEU A 377 12.99 -13.37 -22.57
N LEU A 378 12.70 -14.13 -21.51
CA LEU A 378 13.55 -15.22 -21.05
C LEU A 378 13.70 -16.31 -22.12
N LEU A 379 12.58 -16.75 -22.71
CA LEU A 379 12.61 -17.72 -23.81
C LEU A 379 13.38 -17.19 -25.03
N THR A 380 13.22 -15.90 -25.34
CA THR A 380 13.96 -15.26 -26.44
C THR A 380 15.45 -15.22 -26.15
N ALA A 381 15.86 -14.90 -24.92
CA ALA A 381 17.26 -14.91 -24.51
C ALA A 381 17.87 -16.32 -24.62
N ILE A 382 17.16 -17.35 -24.13
CA ILE A 382 17.59 -18.75 -24.20
C ILE A 382 17.73 -19.21 -25.66
N ALA A 383 16.71 -18.96 -26.50
CA ALA A 383 16.74 -19.34 -27.91
C ALA A 383 17.93 -18.69 -28.64
N ARG A 384 18.20 -17.40 -28.37
CA ARG A 384 19.33 -16.68 -28.96
C ARG A 384 20.68 -17.19 -28.48
N GLU A 385 20.81 -17.59 -27.21
CA GLU A 385 22.06 -18.15 -26.67
C GLU A 385 22.35 -19.54 -27.28
N LEU A 386 21.30 -20.35 -27.52
CA LEU A 386 21.43 -21.63 -28.21
C LEU A 386 21.84 -21.45 -29.67
N ASP A 387 21.23 -20.50 -30.40
CA ASP A 387 21.60 -20.17 -31.78
C ASP A 387 23.07 -19.71 -31.89
N LEU A 388 23.56 -18.93 -30.91
CA LEU A 388 24.95 -18.47 -30.88
C LEU A 388 25.92 -19.61 -30.59
N SER A 389 25.56 -20.51 -29.68
CA SER A 389 26.35 -21.69 -29.35
C SER A 389 26.55 -22.59 -30.57
N GLU A 390 25.48 -22.86 -31.33
CA GLU A 390 25.54 -23.68 -32.55
C GLU A 390 26.44 -23.06 -33.63
N ARG A 391 26.38 -21.74 -33.81
CA ARG A 391 27.27 -21.03 -34.73
C ARG A 391 28.73 -21.11 -34.31
N TYR A 392 29.02 -21.02 -33.01
CA TYR A 392 30.39 -21.15 -32.50
C TYR A 392 30.98 -22.54 -32.79
N TYR A 393 30.21 -23.61 -32.56
CA TYR A 393 30.65 -24.96 -32.89
C TYR A 393 30.84 -25.20 -34.39
N THR A 394 30.01 -24.59 -35.24
CA THR A 394 30.10 -24.74 -36.70
C THR A 394 31.21 -23.88 -37.32
N ALA A 395 31.48 -22.71 -36.75
CA ALA A 395 32.48 -21.76 -37.25
C ALA A 395 33.90 -22.03 -36.75
N LEU A 396 34.09 -22.92 -35.77
CA LEU A 396 35.41 -23.46 -35.47
C LEU A 396 35.97 -24.02 -36.78
N PRO A 397 37.07 -23.46 -37.32
CA PRO A 397 37.59 -23.88 -38.59
C PRO A 397 37.81 -25.37 -38.47
N GLN A 398 37.05 -26.12 -39.26
CA GLN A 398 37.32 -27.52 -39.50
C GLN A 398 38.78 -27.50 -39.90
N HIS A 399 39.67 -27.87 -38.96
CA HIS A 399 41.09 -28.01 -39.20
C HIS A 399 41.11 -29.12 -40.24
N SER A 400 41.04 -28.70 -41.51
CA SER A 400 41.47 -29.49 -42.63
C SER A 400 42.86 -29.89 -42.17
N PRO A 401 43.09 -31.18 -41.88
CA PRO A 401 44.40 -31.61 -41.45
C PRO A 401 45.37 -31.03 -42.50
N PRO A 402 46.46 -30.35 -42.07
CA PRO A 402 47.44 -29.84 -43.01
C PRO A 402 47.74 -30.96 -44.01
N PRO A 403 47.85 -30.65 -45.31
CA PRO A 403 47.99 -31.65 -46.37
C PRO A 403 49.01 -32.67 -45.90
N ARG A 404 48.51 -33.87 -45.63
CA ARG A 404 49.22 -34.96 -44.98
C ARG A 404 50.32 -35.38 -45.94
N GLN A 405 51.50 -34.77 -45.83
CA GLN A 405 52.73 -35.49 -46.13
C GLN A 405 52.69 -36.72 -45.24
N GLN A 406 52.46 -37.86 -45.87
CA GLN A 406 52.38 -39.16 -45.23
C GLN A 406 53.77 -39.54 -44.72
N THR A 407 54.22 -38.95 -43.62
CA THR A 407 55.13 -39.65 -42.71
C THR A 407 54.25 -40.39 -41.72
N THR A 408 54.11 -41.69 -41.96
CA THR A 408 53.46 -42.68 -41.11
C THR A 408 54.21 -42.87 -39.79
N THR A 409 54.34 -41.82 -38.98
CA THR A 409 54.67 -42.00 -37.57
C THR A 409 53.40 -42.42 -36.86
N LYS A 410 53.17 -43.74 -36.78
CA LYS A 410 52.29 -44.36 -35.79
C LYS A 410 52.52 -43.62 -34.46
N LEU A 411 51.52 -42.90 -33.98
CA LEU A 411 51.54 -42.28 -32.66
C LEU A 411 51.81 -43.39 -31.66
N ARG A 412 53.06 -43.43 -31.17
CA ARG A 412 53.49 -44.39 -30.17
C ARG A 412 52.64 -44.11 -28.92
N PRO A 413 52.02 -45.13 -28.31
CA PRO A 413 51.30 -44.92 -27.06
C PRO A 413 52.22 -44.21 -26.05
N PRO A 414 51.67 -43.33 -25.18
CA PRO A 414 52.46 -42.71 -24.13
C PRO A 414 53.20 -43.81 -23.36
N PRO A 415 54.51 -43.63 -23.07
CA PRO A 415 55.29 -44.62 -22.37
C PRO A 415 54.62 -44.96 -21.02
N LEU A 416 54.75 -46.21 -20.58
CA LEU A 416 54.27 -46.59 -19.25
C LEU A 416 54.94 -45.68 -18.21
N PRO A 417 54.18 -45.15 -17.25
CA PRO A 417 54.75 -44.31 -16.20
C PRO A 417 55.79 -45.10 -15.42
N LEU A 418 56.97 -44.50 -15.24
CA LEU A 418 58.05 -45.02 -14.41
C LEU A 418 57.82 -44.57 -12.95
N PRO A 419 58.48 -45.18 -11.95
CA PRO A 419 58.35 -44.77 -10.55
C PRO A 419 58.69 -43.29 -10.29
N THR A 420 59.51 -42.69 -11.16
CA THR A 420 59.91 -41.28 -11.11
C THR A 420 59.06 -40.38 -12.00
N SER A 421 57.99 -40.90 -12.64
CA SER A 421 57.14 -40.11 -13.52
C SER A 421 56.40 -39.01 -12.75
N THR A 422 56.32 -37.84 -13.36
CA THR A 422 55.60 -36.70 -12.77
C THR A 422 54.09 -36.98 -12.72
N THR A 423 53.38 -36.37 -11.76
CA THR A 423 51.91 -36.52 -11.62
C THR A 423 51.16 -36.18 -12.92
N SER A 424 51.68 -35.25 -13.72
CA SER A 424 51.14 -34.89 -15.03
C SER A 424 51.28 -36.02 -16.06
N GLU A 425 52.39 -36.76 -16.06
CA GLU A 425 52.63 -37.90 -16.96
C GLU A 425 51.70 -39.06 -16.62
N VAL A 426 51.54 -39.34 -15.32
CA VAL A 426 50.61 -40.36 -14.83
C VAL A 426 49.17 -40.01 -15.21
N ALA A 427 48.77 -38.74 -15.09
CA ALA A 427 47.45 -38.27 -15.50
C ALA A 427 47.23 -38.43 -17.02
N LYS A 428 48.20 -38.06 -17.86
CA LYS A 428 48.11 -38.24 -19.32
C LYS A 428 48.02 -39.71 -19.72
N TYR A 429 48.80 -40.58 -19.08
CA TYR A 429 48.72 -42.02 -19.29
C TYR A 429 47.35 -42.57 -18.88
N ASN A 430 46.81 -42.15 -17.74
CA ASN A 430 45.49 -42.56 -17.26
C ASN A 430 44.36 -42.08 -18.18
N ILE A 431 44.41 -40.84 -18.66
CA ILE A 431 43.43 -40.33 -19.65
C ILE A 431 43.51 -41.16 -20.94
N HIS A 432 44.70 -41.43 -21.45
CA HIS A 432 44.89 -42.26 -22.65
C HIS A 432 44.33 -43.68 -22.45
N ARG A 433 44.62 -44.29 -21.30
CA ARG A 433 44.12 -45.61 -20.89
C ARG A 433 42.59 -45.63 -20.78
N LEU A 434 42.00 -44.63 -20.13
CA LEU A 434 40.54 -44.50 -19.98
C LEU A 434 39.87 -44.32 -21.33
N THR A 435 40.47 -43.51 -22.21
CA THR A 435 39.95 -43.28 -23.57
C THR A 435 39.95 -44.56 -24.39
N LYS A 436 41.02 -45.38 -24.30
CA LYS A 436 41.05 -46.70 -24.95
C LYS A 436 40.03 -47.67 -24.36
N HIS A 437 39.84 -47.63 -23.04
CA HIS A 437 38.85 -48.46 -22.37
C HIS A 437 37.42 -48.13 -22.80
N LEU A 438 37.06 -46.84 -22.84
CA LEU A 438 35.75 -46.37 -23.30
C LEU A 438 35.48 -46.71 -24.77
N LYS A 439 36.54 -46.84 -25.59
CA LYS A 439 36.44 -47.28 -26.99
C LYS A 439 36.34 -48.80 -27.16
N GLY A 440 36.37 -49.56 -26.07
CA GLY A 440 36.37 -51.04 -26.12
C GLY A 440 37.66 -51.64 -26.69
N GLU A 441 38.72 -50.85 -26.86
CA GLU A 441 39.99 -51.28 -27.46
C GLU A 441 40.89 -52.03 -26.45
N PHE A 442 40.48 -52.16 -25.19
CA PHE A 442 41.27 -52.78 -24.12
C PHE A 442 40.42 -53.59 -23.13
N VAL A 443 40.81 -54.85 -22.92
CA VAL A 443 40.35 -55.75 -21.85
C VAL A 443 41.52 -55.97 -20.88
N PHE A 444 41.33 -55.69 -19.59
CA PHE A 444 42.38 -55.85 -18.56
C PHE A 444 42.65 -57.32 -18.22
N PRO A 445 43.87 -57.67 -17.78
CA PRO A 445 44.07 -58.35 -16.52
C PRO A 445 44.16 -57.31 -15.38
N PRO A 446 43.59 -57.59 -14.19
CA PRO A 446 43.59 -56.65 -13.07
C PRO A 446 45.02 -56.32 -12.66
N VAL A 447 45.29 -55.03 -12.45
CA VAL A 447 46.55 -54.59 -11.84
C VAL A 447 46.46 -54.96 -10.35
N CYS A 448 47.27 -55.93 -9.91
CA CYS A 448 47.50 -56.11 -8.48
C CYS A 448 48.19 -54.84 -7.96
N VAL A 449 47.47 -54.08 -7.13
CA VAL A 449 48.04 -52.98 -6.37
C VAL A 449 48.76 -53.61 -5.18
N GLU A 450 49.96 -54.14 -5.42
CA GLU A 450 50.84 -54.61 -4.36
C GLU A 450 51.68 -53.44 -3.85
N GLU A 451 51.50 -53.17 -2.55
CA GLU A 451 52.37 -52.42 -1.63
C GLU A 451 52.93 -51.06 -2.09
N LEU A 452 52.17 -50.00 -1.83
CA LEU A 452 52.79 -48.80 -1.23
C LEU A 452 52.48 -48.79 0.28
N ARG A 453 53.49 -49.24 1.03
CA ARG A 453 53.58 -49.24 2.49
C ARG A 453 53.37 -47.85 3.10
N SER A 454 52.53 -47.84 4.13
CA SER A 454 52.61 -47.11 5.40
C SER A 454 52.84 -45.60 5.39
N ILE A 455 51.74 -44.85 5.53
CA ILE A 455 51.71 -43.59 6.28
C ILE A 455 51.02 -43.90 7.62
N PRO A 456 51.54 -43.43 8.77
CA PRO A 456 50.98 -43.76 10.09
C PRO A 456 49.56 -43.21 10.27
N GLU A 457 48.72 -44.05 10.89
CA GLU A 457 47.39 -43.71 11.42
C GLU A 457 47.43 -42.48 12.33
N GLU A 458 46.66 -41.45 11.96
CA GLU A 458 46.12 -40.50 12.91
C GLU A 458 44.58 -40.44 12.75
N SER A 459 43.90 -40.97 13.77
CA SER A 459 42.58 -40.60 14.29
C SER A 459 41.31 -40.71 13.41
N PRO A 460 40.25 -41.40 13.86
CA PRO A 460 39.04 -41.62 13.08
C PRO A 460 38.07 -40.43 13.20
N VAL A 461 37.79 -39.75 12.08
CA VAL A 461 36.61 -38.88 11.95
C VAL A 461 35.57 -39.59 11.08
N SER A 462 34.49 -40.00 11.74
CA SER A 462 33.31 -40.64 11.16
C SER A 462 32.64 -39.76 10.08
N PRO A 463 32.40 -40.27 8.86
CA PRO A 463 31.66 -39.51 7.85
C PRO A 463 30.16 -39.62 8.11
N ARG A 464 29.59 -38.59 8.73
CA ARG A 464 28.13 -38.40 8.80
C ARG A 464 27.59 -38.05 7.41
N HIS A 465 26.91 -39.01 6.79
CA HIS A 465 25.98 -38.75 5.68
C HIS A 465 24.88 -37.79 6.13
N ARG A 466 24.89 -36.56 5.61
CA ARG A 466 23.84 -35.56 5.83
C ARG A 466 22.65 -35.85 4.90
N ARG A 467 21.76 -36.73 5.36
CA ARG A 467 20.43 -36.92 4.78
C ARG A 467 19.54 -35.78 5.28
N PHE A 468 19.09 -34.89 4.39
CA PHE A 468 18.06 -33.90 4.72
C PHE A 468 16.73 -34.62 4.96
N GLN A 469 16.31 -34.70 6.23
CA GLN A 469 14.94 -34.99 6.62
C GLN A 469 14.23 -33.66 6.86
N THR A 470 13.20 -33.38 6.07
CA THR A 470 12.15 -32.41 6.37
C THR A 470 11.31 -32.95 7.51
N THR A 471 11.42 -32.33 8.68
CA THR A 471 10.52 -32.58 9.82
C THR A 471 9.43 -31.51 9.84
N VAL A 472 8.20 -32.00 9.82
CA VAL A 472 6.96 -31.26 10.10
C VAL A 472 6.96 -30.91 11.59
N GLY A 473 6.97 -29.61 11.90
CA GLY A 473 6.92 -29.11 13.27
C GLY A 473 5.50 -29.22 13.84
N SER A 474 5.33 -30.15 14.78
CA SER A 474 4.17 -30.29 15.65
C SER A 474 4.49 -29.71 17.03
N GLY A 475 3.56 -28.91 17.57
CA GLY A 475 3.28 -28.82 18.99
C GLY A 475 4.26 -28.02 19.86
N MET A 476 3.97 -26.73 20.04
CA MET A 476 4.51 -25.95 21.16
C MET A 476 3.36 -25.57 22.11
N SER A 477 3.33 -26.25 23.25
CA SER A 477 2.45 -25.97 24.39
C SER A 477 3.00 -24.75 25.16
N PRO A 478 2.16 -23.81 25.62
CA PRO A 478 2.63 -22.62 26.33
C PRO A 478 2.92 -22.95 27.81
N LYS A 479 4.13 -22.61 28.25
CA LYS A 479 4.50 -22.55 29.66
C LYS A 479 3.80 -21.36 30.31
N THR A 480 3.05 -21.65 31.35
CA THR A 480 2.51 -20.68 32.31
C THR A 480 3.63 -20.21 33.25
N GLU A 481 4.09 -18.97 33.12
CA GLU A 481 4.87 -18.29 34.15
C GLU A 481 3.94 -17.37 34.95
N ARG A 482 3.77 -17.69 36.23
CA ARG A 482 3.21 -16.78 37.24
C ARG A 482 4.35 -15.90 37.74
N PHE A 483 4.16 -14.58 37.70
CA PHE A 483 4.88 -13.64 38.54
C PHE A 483 3.93 -13.10 39.63
N PRO A 484 4.43 -12.88 40.86
CA PRO A 484 3.66 -12.26 41.93
C PRO A 484 3.76 -10.72 41.88
N VAL A 485 2.79 -10.11 42.58
CA VAL A 485 2.52 -8.68 42.84
C VAL A 485 1.51 -8.06 41.88
#